data_AF-A0A9W4TWS8-F1
#
_entry.id   AF-A0A9W4TWS8-F1
#
_cell.length_a   1.000
_cell.length_b   1.000
_cell.length_c   1.000
_cell.angle_alpha   90.00
_cell.angle_beta   90.00
_cell.angle_gamma   90.00
#
_symmetry.space_group_name_H-M   'P 1'
#
loop_
_entity.id
_entity.type
_entity.pdbx_description
1 polymer ?
#
loop_
_entity_poly.entity_id
_entity_poly.type
_entity_poly.pdbx_seq_one_letter_code
_entity_poly.pdbx_strand_id
1 'polypeptide(L)'
;MASLVSDSTKTMGSPTESISKTNQNDTKKSSHQVNSITYFKSFKDWWDSPRQLIIDTKTDNSVEKFKQSTHNNKLIEYDLFKSILNEDIYIIPPGQTHESKSNKIGQLLDIELDDGTVIHEFYLQNRQKLESEIHIVIIHGYMAALGYFIKNIEELLLPGVHLHLIDLPGFGNSMRPKFPKEFLDEPESTQDKIRQISNIENWFIDRIENWRIIRKLERFKLIAHSMGAYLSCCYLMKYNKGKDIVKEFVIVSPMGTESSESSLITHPKYQNFHEKIDPFEELHFEEEEEGEDVYINEELTYLWSSLGKPKFPKNLILSKLWQYHKSPFEILQKTGPVYSKILSYWSFQRFKNFSGSGDTIDLILKLHDYSYSIFNQFQGSGELAITKLISSEILAKLPLADRGFIDYIVNEETKVLWIYGEHDWMNSKGGEYIHKKINERSKLSSFEIVEKAGHHIYLDNSTKFNQLILNFFNLNNQMD
;
A
#
# COMPACT_ATOMS: atom_id res chain seq x y z
N MET A 1 -21.03 -78.80 15.11
CA MET A 1 -22.17 -79.60 15.61
C MET A 1 -23.31 -78.62 15.81
N ALA A 2 -24.19 -78.46 14.83
CA ALA A 2 -25.44 -79.22 14.72
C ALA A 2 -26.32 -78.96 15.95
N SER A 3 -27.57 -78.53 15.90
CA SER A 3 -28.61 -78.41 14.86
C SER A 3 -29.91 -78.16 15.68
N LEU A 4 -30.94 -77.42 15.25
CA LEU A 4 -32.14 -77.92 14.55
C LEU A 4 -33.22 -76.80 14.72
N VAL A 5 -33.81 -76.22 13.66
CA VAL A 5 -34.99 -76.68 12.85
C VAL A 5 -36.30 -76.17 13.47
N SER A 6 -36.92 -75.14 12.85
CA SER A 6 -38.05 -75.15 11.86
C SER A 6 -39.42 -75.15 12.57
N ASP A 7 -40.41 -74.36 12.16
CA ASP A 7 -41.18 -74.64 10.94
C ASP A 7 -41.91 -73.44 10.30
N SER A 8 -42.04 -73.57 8.99
CA SER A 8 -42.73 -72.78 7.95
C SER A 8 -44.26 -72.94 7.96
N THR A 9 -45.10 -72.01 7.45
CA THR A 9 -45.50 -71.89 6.02
C THR A 9 -46.51 -70.74 5.83
N LYS A 10 -46.25 -69.77 4.94
CA LYS A 10 -46.79 -69.56 3.56
C LYS A 10 -48.28 -69.18 3.44
N THR A 11 -48.52 -68.01 2.82
CA THR A 11 -49.30 -67.90 1.56
C THR A 11 -48.89 -66.63 0.80
N MET A 12 -48.67 -66.78 -0.51
CA MET A 12 -48.35 -65.74 -1.50
C MET A 12 -49.62 -65.12 -2.08
N GLY A 13 -49.53 -63.86 -2.51
CA GLY A 13 -50.46 -63.25 -3.45
C GLY A 13 -50.21 -61.75 -3.66
N SER A 14 -49.34 -61.40 -4.61
CA SER A 14 -49.27 -60.09 -5.28
C SER A 14 -50.11 -60.19 -6.60
N PRO A 15 -50.46 -59.10 -7.36
CA PRO A 15 -49.71 -57.85 -7.49
C PRO A 15 -50.49 -56.50 -7.61
N THR A 16 -49.70 -55.47 -7.29
CA THR A 16 -49.63 -54.04 -7.68
C THR A 16 -50.50 -53.46 -8.81
N GLU A 17 -50.99 -52.22 -8.60
CA GLU A 17 -50.71 -50.98 -9.35
C GLU A 17 -51.36 -49.79 -8.60
N SER A 18 -50.60 -48.86 -8.02
CA SER A 18 -50.05 -47.61 -8.57
C SER A 18 -50.92 -46.37 -8.27
N ILE A 19 -50.31 -45.39 -7.60
CA ILE A 19 -50.38 -43.93 -7.81
C ILE A 19 -49.78 -43.26 -6.56
N SER A 20 -48.62 -42.67 -6.78
CA SER A 20 -47.75 -41.98 -5.83
C SER A 20 -48.32 -40.62 -5.44
N LYS A 21 -48.42 -40.36 -4.13
CA LYS A 21 -48.54 -39.01 -3.58
C LYS A 21 -47.14 -38.45 -3.32
N THR A 22 -46.93 -37.27 -3.88
CA THR A 22 -45.80 -36.35 -3.74
C THR A 22 -45.28 -36.22 -2.31
N ASN A 23 -44.02 -36.61 -2.09
CA ASN A 23 -43.23 -36.14 -0.95
C ASN A 23 -42.58 -34.80 -1.31
N GLN A 24 -42.86 -33.80 -0.48
CA GLN A 24 -42.12 -32.55 -0.41
C GLN A 24 -40.66 -32.88 -0.04
N ASN A 25 -39.75 -32.70 -0.99
CA ASN A 25 -38.33 -32.63 -0.69
C ASN A 25 -37.95 -31.15 -0.57
N ASP A 26 -37.64 -30.76 0.67
CA ASP A 26 -36.89 -29.57 1.03
C ASP A 26 -35.59 -29.51 0.20
N THR A 27 -35.57 -28.66 -0.81
CA THR A 27 -34.34 -28.25 -1.48
C THR A 27 -33.80 -27.01 -0.77
N LYS A 28 -33.06 -27.23 0.33
CA LYS A 28 -32.02 -26.28 0.75
C LYS A 28 -30.98 -26.22 -0.38
N LYS A 29 -31.14 -25.29 -1.32
CA LYS A 29 -30.03 -24.83 -2.17
C LYS A 29 -28.96 -24.26 -1.24
N SER A 30 -27.91 -25.02 -0.97
CA SER A 30 -26.70 -24.44 -0.41
C SER A 30 -26.12 -23.52 -1.47
N SER A 31 -26.22 -22.21 -1.25
CA SER A 31 -25.46 -21.23 -2.02
C SER A 31 -23.98 -21.54 -1.77
N HIS A 32 -23.33 -22.24 -2.71
CA HIS A 32 -21.89 -22.44 -2.65
C HIS A 32 -21.23 -21.06 -2.71
N GLN A 33 -20.77 -20.57 -1.57
CA GLN A 33 -20.07 -19.30 -1.49
C GLN A 33 -18.69 -19.50 -2.13
N VAL A 34 -18.50 -18.94 -3.33
CA VAL A 34 -17.21 -18.95 -4.02
C VAL A 34 -16.25 -18.11 -3.21
N ASN A 35 -15.16 -18.73 -2.71
CA ASN A 35 -14.18 -18.08 -1.83
C ASN A 35 -12.78 -17.98 -2.47
N SER A 36 -12.63 -18.42 -3.73
CA SER A 36 -11.37 -18.37 -4.51
C SER A 36 -11.62 -18.79 -5.97
N ILE A 37 -10.65 -18.51 -6.84
CA ILE A 37 -10.66 -18.97 -8.25
C ILE A 37 -10.52 -20.49 -8.36
N THR A 38 -10.84 -21.08 -9.52
CA THR A 38 -10.58 -22.51 -9.76
C THR A 38 -9.07 -22.81 -9.88
N TYR A 39 -8.65 -24.05 -9.62
CA TYR A 39 -7.27 -24.46 -9.88
C TYR A 39 -6.87 -24.32 -11.35
N PHE A 40 -7.83 -24.52 -12.27
CA PHE A 40 -7.59 -24.30 -13.70
C PHE A 40 -7.30 -22.83 -14.03
N LYS A 41 -8.07 -21.88 -13.48
CA LYS A 41 -7.79 -20.44 -13.62
C LYS A 41 -6.45 -20.09 -13.00
N SER A 42 -6.11 -20.63 -11.82
CA SER A 42 -4.80 -20.42 -11.20
C SER A 42 -3.63 -20.93 -12.05
N PHE A 43 -3.79 -22.10 -12.68
CA PHE A 43 -2.82 -22.63 -13.63
C PHE A 43 -2.70 -21.76 -14.88
N LYS A 44 -3.84 -21.32 -15.43
CA LYS A 44 -3.89 -20.42 -16.58
C LYS A 44 -3.21 -19.08 -16.28
N ASP A 45 -3.49 -18.48 -15.12
CA ASP A 45 -2.85 -17.24 -14.68
C ASP A 45 -1.32 -17.38 -14.66
N TRP A 46 -0.82 -18.46 -14.09
CA TRP A 46 0.61 -18.75 -14.07
C TRP A 46 1.19 -19.03 -15.46
N TRP A 47 0.46 -19.74 -16.32
CA TRP A 47 0.89 -20.08 -17.67
C TRP A 47 0.95 -18.85 -18.58
N ASP A 48 -0.05 -17.97 -18.48
CA ASP A 48 -0.20 -16.76 -19.28
C ASP A 48 0.66 -15.59 -18.72
N SER A 49 1.23 -15.75 -17.52
CA SER A 49 2.04 -14.72 -16.88
C SER A 49 3.29 -14.36 -17.70
N PRO A 50 3.52 -13.06 -17.97
CA PRO A 50 4.66 -12.62 -18.76
C PRO A 50 5.97 -12.83 -17.99
N ARG A 51 6.80 -13.78 -18.44
CA ARG A 51 8.09 -14.11 -17.79
C ARG A 51 9.04 -12.91 -17.71
N GLN A 52 8.93 -11.96 -18.63
CA GLN A 52 9.74 -10.74 -18.69
C GLN A 52 9.43 -9.77 -17.54
N LEU A 53 8.22 -9.82 -16.97
CA LEU A 53 7.89 -9.03 -15.79
C LEU A 53 8.32 -9.71 -14.49
N ILE A 54 8.60 -11.03 -14.51
CA ILE A 54 8.93 -11.83 -13.33
C ILE A 54 10.45 -11.97 -13.14
N ILE A 55 11.24 -11.84 -14.20
CA ILE A 55 12.69 -12.06 -14.20
C ILE A 55 13.42 -10.81 -14.69
N ASP A 56 14.47 -10.40 -13.96
CA ASP A 56 15.44 -9.37 -14.40
C ASP A 56 16.17 -9.84 -15.68
N THR A 57 15.62 -9.51 -16.87
CA THR A 57 16.17 -9.95 -18.16
C THR A 57 16.53 -8.76 -19.06
N LYS A 58 17.84 -8.54 -19.19
CA LYS A 58 18.47 -7.55 -20.08
C LYS A 58 18.87 -8.17 -21.43
N THR A 59 18.01 -8.11 -22.43
CA THR A 59 18.34 -8.42 -23.85
C THR A 59 17.52 -7.52 -24.77
N ASP A 60 18.01 -7.12 -25.94
CA ASP A 60 17.24 -6.18 -26.80
C ASP A 60 15.87 -6.72 -27.24
N ASN A 61 15.74 -8.03 -27.52
CA ASN A 61 14.45 -8.69 -27.79
C ASN A 61 13.52 -8.81 -26.56
N SER A 62 14.00 -8.52 -25.34
CA SER A 62 13.16 -8.45 -24.14
C SER A 62 12.49 -7.10 -23.98
N VAL A 63 12.98 -6.03 -24.61
CA VAL A 63 12.43 -4.67 -24.43
C VAL A 63 11.03 -4.53 -25.03
N GLU A 64 10.79 -4.96 -26.27
CA GLU A 64 9.46 -4.89 -26.89
C GLU A 64 8.44 -5.78 -26.15
N LYS A 65 8.86 -6.99 -25.77
CA LYS A 65 8.01 -7.91 -24.99
C LYS A 65 7.70 -7.36 -23.60
N PHE A 66 8.66 -6.68 -22.98
CA PHE A 66 8.47 -5.98 -21.71
C PHE A 66 7.44 -4.86 -21.88
N LYS A 67 7.58 -4.00 -22.89
CA LYS A 67 6.61 -2.94 -23.21
C LYS A 67 5.21 -3.48 -23.47
N GLN A 68 5.09 -4.59 -24.20
CA GLN A 68 3.79 -5.23 -24.42
C GLN A 68 3.19 -5.78 -23.13
N SER A 69 4.02 -6.36 -22.27
CA SER A 69 3.57 -6.93 -20.99
C SER A 69 3.13 -5.85 -20.00
N THR A 70 3.87 -4.74 -19.91
CA THR A 70 3.46 -3.58 -19.11
C THR A 70 2.19 -2.93 -19.67
N HIS A 71 2.04 -2.85 -21.00
CA HIS A 71 0.80 -2.42 -21.62
C HIS A 71 -0.39 -3.31 -21.25
N ASN A 72 -0.22 -4.64 -21.24
CA ASN A 72 -1.28 -5.57 -20.82
C ASN A 72 -1.68 -5.37 -19.35
N ASN A 73 -0.73 -5.13 -18.44
CA ASN A 73 -1.05 -4.83 -17.04
C ASN A 73 -1.86 -3.54 -16.90
N LYS A 74 -1.58 -2.51 -17.72
CA LYS A 74 -2.38 -1.28 -17.77
C LYS A 74 -3.78 -1.52 -18.32
N LEU A 75 -3.98 -2.50 -19.22
CA LEU A 75 -5.32 -2.88 -19.67
C LEU A 75 -6.13 -3.54 -18.55
N ILE A 76 -5.50 -4.41 -17.74
CA ILE A 76 -6.15 -5.01 -16.55
C ILE A 76 -6.59 -3.92 -15.57
N GLU A 77 -5.73 -2.94 -15.32
CA GLU A 77 -6.02 -1.79 -14.46
C GLU A 77 -7.12 -0.88 -15.04
N TYR A 78 -7.06 -0.58 -16.32
CA TYR A 78 -8.11 0.16 -17.03
C TYR A 78 -9.47 -0.55 -16.92
N ASP A 79 -9.51 -1.87 -17.13
CA ASP A 79 -10.73 -2.67 -17.05
C ASP A 79 -11.30 -2.68 -15.62
N LEU A 80 -10.44 -2.72 -14.60
CA LEU A 80 -10.84 -2.58 -13.20
C LEU A 80 -11.50 -1.21 -12.96
N PHE A 81 -10.82 -0.11 -13.33
CA PHE A 81 -11.31 1.23 -13.05
C PHE A 81 -12.60 1.55 -13.80
N LYS A 82 -12.69 1.16 -15.06
CA LYS A 82 -13.91 1.30 -15.86
C LYS A 82 -15.09 0.52 -15.27
N SER A 83 -14.84 -0.57 -14.54
CA SER A 83 -15.89 -1.38 -13.93
C SER A 83 -16.37 -0.84 -12.59
N ILE A 84 -15.61 0.05 -11.95
CA ILE A 84 -15.92 0.58 -10.61
C ILE A 84 -16.35 2.03 -10.68
N LEU A 85 -15.66 2.85 -11.47
CA LEU A 85 -15.92 4.27 -11.57
C LEU A 85 -17.20 4.54 -12.37
N ASN A 86 -17.94 5.56 -11.95
CA ASN A 86 -19.12 6.07 -12.62
C ASN A 86 -18.85 6.42 -14.09
N GLU A 87 -19.87 6.22 -14.92
CA GLU A 87 -19.80 6.45 -16.37
C GLU A 87 -19.51 7.91 -16.76
N ASP A 88 -19.69 8.87 -15.84
CA ASP A 88 -19.35 10.28 -16.06
C ASP A 88 -17.83 10.54 -16.05
N ILE A 89 -17.03 9.63 -15.48
CA ILE A 89 -15.57 9.66 -15.52
C ILE A 89 -15.09 8.92 -16.77
N TYR A 90 -14.69 9.67 -17.79
CA TYR A 90 -14.13 9.08 -19.01
C TYR A 90 -12.64 8.76 -18.84
N ILE A 91 -12.30 7.47 -18.75
CA ILE A 91 -10.91 7.03 -18.71
C ILE A 91 -10.42 6.81 -20.15
N ILE A 92 -9.31 7.46 -20.52
CA ILE A 92 -8.68 7.26 -21.82
C ILE A 92 -8.05 5.85 -21.86
N PRO A 93 -8.42 4.99 -22.84
CA PRO A 93 -7.81 3.67 -22.95
C PRO A 93 -6.29 3.75 -23.15
N PRO A 94 -5.50 2.84 -22.53
CA PRO A 94 -4.06 2.80 -22.73
C PRO A 94 -3.66 2.79 -24.21
N GLY A 95 -2.72 3.66 -24.59
CA GLY A 95 -2.21 3.75 -25.96
C GLY A 95 -3.07 4.60 -26.91
N GLN A 96 -4.15 5.22 -26.43
CA GLN A 96 -4.97 6.13 -27.22
C GLN A 96 -4.81 7.58 -26.76
N THR A 97 -4.90 8.52 -27.69
CA THR A 97 -4.95 9.97 -27.42
C THR A 97 -6.28 10.51 -27.93
N HIS A 98 -7.30 10.45 -27.07
CA HIS A 98 -8.63 10.95 -27.43
C HIS A 98 -8.96 12.25 -26.69
N GLU A 99 -9.37 13.26 -27.45
CA GLU A 99 -10.07 14.41 -26.89
C GLU A 99 -11.50 14.00 -26.52
N SER A 100 -11.71 13.69 -25.24
CA SER A 100 -13.05 13.52 -24.69
C SER A 100 -13.67 14.87 -24.35
N LYS A 101 -14.97 15.00 -24.66
CA LYS A 101 -15.81 16.12 -24.21
C LYS A 101 -16.31 15.95 -22.77
N SER A 102 -15.98 14.84 -22.10
CA SER A 102 -16.35 14.67 -20.69
C SER A 102 -15.67 15.72 -19.81
N ASN A 103 -16.38 16.16 -18.78
CA ASN A 103 -15.83 17.06 -17.77
C ASN A 103 -14.80 16.34 -16.89
N LYS A 104 -15.07 15.08 -16.52
CA LYS A 104 -14.18 14.26 -15.70
C LYS A 104 -13.43 13.29 -16.61
N ILE A 105 -12.10 13.38 -16.59
CA ILE A 105 -11.23 12.56 -17.46
C ILE A 105 -10.13 11.93 -16.62
N GLY A 106 -9.90 10.63 -16.84
CA GLY A 106 -8.81 9.85 -16.27
C GLY A 106 -7.81 9.38 -17.33
N GLN A 107 -6.54 9.28 -16.97
CA GLN A 107 -5.44 8.83 -17.83
C GLN A 107 -4.45 7.98 -17.04
N LEU A 108 -4.09 6.84 -17.60
CA LEU A 108 -3.01 5.98 -17.09
C LEU A 108 -1.70 6.39 -17.77
N LEU A 109 -0.85 7.06 -17.01
CA LEU A 109 0.38 7.70 -17.48
C LEU A 109 1.61 6.96 -16.97
N ASP A 110 2.64 6.89 -17.82
CA ASP A 110 3.97 6.42 -17.44
C ASP A 110 4.91 7.62 -17.54
N ILE A 111 5.35 8.14 -16.39
CA ILE A 111 6.22 9.31 -16.30
C ILE A 111 7.67 8.83 -16.20
N GLU A 112 8.42 8.99 -17.30
CA GLU A 112 9.86 8.71 -17.33
C GLU A 112 10.62 9.82 -16.59
N LEU A 113 11.44 9.41 -15.62
CA LEU A 113 12.28 10.24 -14.78
C LEU A 113 13.65 10.46 -15.42
N ASP A 114 14.41 11.43 -14.93
CA ASP A 114 15.73 11.79 -15.46
C ASP A 114 16.76 10.65 -15.41
N ASP A 115 16.58 9.71 -14.48
CA ASP A 115 17.43 8.52 -14.31
C ASP A 115 16.95 7.30 -15.11
N GLY A 116 15.92 7.47 -15.95
CA GLY A 116 15.29 6.42 -16.75
C GLY A 116 14.32 5.52 -15.98
N THR A 117 14.09 5.75 -14.68
CA THR A 117 13.02 5.09 -13.93
C THR A 117 11.66 5.59 -14.43
N VAL A 118 10.63 4.74 -14.40
CA VAL A 118 9.26 5.17 -14.73
C VAL A 118 8.38 5.11 -13.49
N ILE A 119 7.69 6.22 -13.19
CA ILE A 119 6.59 6.25 -12.22
C ILE A 119 5.27 6.15 -12.98
N HIS A 120 4.52 5.10 -12.66
CA HIS A 120 3.16 4.91 -13.14
C HIS A 120 2.20 5.76 -12.31
N GLU A 121 1.30 6.44 -13.01
CA GLU A 121 0.35 7.37 -12.42
C GLU A 121 -1.04 7.20 -13.02
N PHE A 122 -2.04 7.12 -12.17
CA PHE A 122 -3.41 7.35 -12.56
C PHE A 122 -3.78 8.82 -12.30
N TYR A 123 -3.79 9.61 -13.37
CA TYR A 123 -4.10 11.02 -13.35
C TYR A 123 -5.58 11.24 -13.68
N LEU A 124 -6.32 11.95 -12.83
CA LEU A 124 -7.69 12.36 -13.11
C LEU A 124 -7.84 13.87 -12.94
N GLN A 125 -8.75 14.45 -13.72
CA GLN A 125 -9.10 15.86 -13.60
C GLN A 125 -10.60 16.06 -13.79
N ASN A 126 -11.17 17.01 -13.05
CA ASN A 126 -12.48 17.56 -13.33
C ASN A 126 -12.35 18.96 -13.94
N ARG A 127 -12.62 19.07 -15.24
CA ARG A 127 -12.47 20.31 -16.05
C ARG A 127 -13.54 21.37 -15.78
N GLN A 128 -14.47 21.13 -14.85
CA GLN A 128 -15.42 22.16 -14.44
C GLN A 128 -14.64 23.34 -13.84
N LYS A 129 -14.83 24.51 -14.47
CA LYS A 129 -14.01 25.69 -14.25
C LYS A 129 -14.27 26.29 -12.86
N LEU A 130 -13.22 26.40 -12.05
CA LEU A 130 -13.17 27.16 -10.80
C LEU A 130 -12.11 28.27 -10.90
N GLU A 131 -12.10 29.17 -9.90
CA GLU A 131 -11.12 30.25 -9.78
C GLU A 131 -9.69 29.75 -9.50
N SER A 132 -9.54 28.56 -8.91
CA SER A 132 -8.25 27.92 -8.65
C SER A 132 -8.34 26.40 -8.80
N GLU A 133 -7.30 25.81 -9.41
CA GLU A 133 -7.13 24.36 -9.53
C GLU A 133 -6.48 23.81 -8.25
N ILE A 134 -6.92 22.63 -7.80
CA ILE A 134 -6.42 21.96 -6.60
C ILE A 134 -5.80 20.63 -7.01
N HIS A 135 -4.50 20.47 -6.76
CA HIS A 135 -3.81 19.19 -6.94
C HIS A 135 -3.81 18.38 -5.65
N ILE A 136 -4.22 17.12 -5.73
CA ILE A 136 -4.14 16.15 -4.63
C ILE A 136 -3.30 14.97 -5.10
N VAL A 137 -2.23 14.66 -4.37
CA VAL A 137 -1.35 13.52 -4.64
C VAL A 137 -1.64 12.41 -3.63
N ILE A 138 -1.76 11.18 -4.10
CA ILE A 138 -2.01 9.98 -3.29
C ILE A 138 -0.87 9.00 -3.49
N ILE A 139 -0.21 8.62 -2.38
CA ILE A 139 0.91 7.68 -2.36
C ILE A 139 0.54 6.45 -1.52
N HIS A 140 0.57 5.28 -2.15
CA HIS A 140 0.22 4.01 -1.49
C HIS A 140 1.38 3.48 -0.62
N GLY A 141 1.08 2.49 0.23
CA GLY A 141 2.06 1.79 1.08
C GLY A 141 2.67 0.53 0.47
N TYR A 142 3.54 -0.12 1.25
CA TYR A 142 4.09 -1.44 0.89
C TYR A 142 2.96 -2.43 0.58
N MET A 143 3.13 -3.20 -0.50
CA MET A 143 2.14 -4.19 -0.93
C MET A 143 0.73 -3.65 -1.20
N ALA A 144 0.64 -2.36 -1.48
CA ALA A 144 -0.51 -1.73 -2.10
C ALA A 144 -0.14 -1.25 -3.51
N ALA A 145 -1.15 -0.73 -4.21
CA ALA A 145 -0.99 0.03 -5.44
C ALA A 145 -2.13 1.05 -5.52
N LEU A 146 -2.03 1.97 -6.48
CA LEU A 146 -3.01 3.03 -6.68
C LEU A 146 -4.45 2.54 -6.83
N GLY A 147 -4.67 1.34 -7.38
CA GLY A 147 -6.01 0.81 -7.62
C GLY A 147 -6.78 0.46 -6.36
N TYR A 148 -6.12 0.42 -5.21
CA TYR A 148 -6.81 0.25 -3.93
C TYR A 148 -7.47 1.53 -3.41
N PHE A 149 -7.19 2.70 -3.99
CA PHE A 149 -7.88 3.95 -3.66
C PHE A 149 -9.13 4.21 -4.52
N ILE A 150 -9.57 3.21 -5.30
CA ILE A 150 -10.62 3.39 -6.31
C ILE A 150 -11.96 3.91 -5.74
N LYS A 151 -12.32 3.51 -4.52
CA LYS A 151 -13.53 3.99 -3.82
C LYS A 151 -13.42 5.43 -3.30
N ASN A 152 -12.26 6.04 -3.41
CA ASN A 152 -12.00 7.40 -2.93
C ASN A 152 -12.03 8.41 -4.09
N ILE A 153 -11.82 7.94 -5.33
CA ILE A 153 -11.68 8.81 -6.50
C ILE A 153 -12.93 9.66 -6.75
N GLU A 154 -14.11 9.06 -6.74
CA GLU A 154 -15.35 9.77 -7.13
C GLU A 154 -15.68 10.93 -6.20
N GLU A 155 -15.55 10.72 -4.88
CA GLU A 155 -15.81 11.74 -3.86
C GLU A 155 -14.74 12.83 -3.85
N LEU A 156 -13.49 12.51 -4.24
CA LEU A 156 -12.40 13.47 -4.28
C LEU A 156 -12.30 14.24 -5.59
N LEU A 157 -12.85 13.73 -6.71
CA LEU A 157 -12.78 14.35 -8.04
C LEU A 157 -13.84 15.46 -8.21
N LEU A 158 -13.83 16.41 -7.28
CA LEU A 158 -14.67 17.61 -7.27
C LEU A 158 -14.28 18.59 -8.38
N PRO A 159 -15.14 19.58 -8.73
CA PRO A 159 -14.79 20.60 -9.72
C PRO A 159 -13.43 21.24 -9.45
N GLY A 160 -12.61 21.45 -10.49
CA GLY A 160 -11.27 22.04 -10.36
C GLY A 160 -10.22 21.15 -9.66
N VAL A 161 -10.55 19.93 -9.24
CA VAL A 161 -9.59 19.00 -8.63
C VAL A 161 -8.85 18.18 -9.69
N HIS A 162 -7.54 18.07 -9.48
CA HIS A 162 -6.61 17.20 -10.18
C HIS A 162 -6.10 16.13 -9.19
N LEU A 163 -6.42 14.87 -9.46
CA LEU A 163 -5.97 13.74 -8.65
C LEU A 163 -4.77 13.06 -9.32
N HIS A 164 -3.72 12.84 -8.53
CA HIS A 164 -2.50 12.18 -8.95
C HIS A 164 -2.26 10.98 -8.03
N LEU A 165 -2.66 9.78 -8.47
CA LEU A 165 -2.35 8.56 -7.72
C LEU A 165 -1.10 7.95 -8.34
N ILE A 166 -0.03 7.78 -7.56
CA ILE A 166 1.25 7.27 -8.08
C ILE A 166 1.61 5.93 -7.44
N ASP A 167 2.18 5.05 -8.26
CA ASP A 167 2.86 3.86 -7.76
C ASP A 167 4.34 4.16 -7.46
N LEU A 168 4.81 3.79 -6.28
CA LEU A 168 6.23 3.96 -5.93
C LEU A 168 7.13 3.01 -6.74
N PRO A 169 8.40 3.36 -7.00
CA PRO A 169 9.33 2.47 -7.73
C PRO A 169 9.43 1.08 -7.08
N GLY A 170 9.22 0.02 -7.87
CA GLY A 170 9.17 -1.36 -7.38
C GLY A 170 7.78 -1.84 -6.96
N PHE A 171 6.74 -1.02 -7.07
CA PHE A 171 5.36 -1.36 -6.73
C PHE A 171 4.40 -1.11 -7.90
N GLY A 172 3.21 -1.71 -7.81
CA GLY A 172 2.16 -1.54 -8.79
C GLY A 172 2.63 -1.76 -10.24
N ASN A 173 2.29 -0.81 -11.10
CA ASN A 173 2.72 -0.76 -12.50
C ASN A 173 3.96 0.13 -12.73
N SER A 174 4.52 0.75 -11.69
CA SER A 174 5.78 1.48 -11.76
C SER A 174 6.96 0.56 -12.11
N MET A 175 8.00 1.15 -12.69
CA MET A 175 9.22 0.43 -13.01
C MET A 175 9.83 -0.18 -11.75
N ARG A 176 10.45 -1.35 -11.91
CA ARG A 176 11.11 -2.09 -10.84
C ARG A 176 12.62 -2.08 -11.05
N PRO A 177 13.27 -0.91 -10.90
CA PRO A 177 14.70 -0.80 -11.11
C PRO A 177 15.45 -1.70 -10.14
N LYS A 178 16.65 -2.10 -10.55
CA LYS A 178 17.53 -2.90 -9.72
C LYS A 178 17.92 -2.09 -8.48
N PHE A 179 17.68 -2.67 -7.30
CA PHE A 179 18.10 -2.05 -6.06
C PHE A 179 19.64 -2.02 -5.98
N PRO A 180 20.25 -0.89 -5.59
CA PRO A 180 21.70 -0.79 -5.43
C PRO A 180 22.22 -1.86 -4.46
N LYS A 181 23.34 -2.49 -4.81
CA LYS A 181 23.89 -3.62 -4.02
C LYS A 181 24.46 -3.13 -2.69
N GLU A 182 25.04 -1.94 -2.69
CA GLU A 182 25.57 -1.22 -1.54
C GLU A 182 24.51 -0.96 -0.44
N PHE A 183 23.22 -0.98 -0.80
CA PHE A 183 22.12 -0.87 0.15
C PHE A 183 21.77 -2.20 0.82
N LEU A 184 22.29 -3.32 0.31
CA LEU A 184 22.06 -4.66 0.85
C LEU A 184 23.18 -5.11 1.79
N ASP A 185 24.42 -4.67 1.55
CA ASP A 185 25.55 -4.99 2.43
C ASP A 185 25.29 -4.43 3.84
N GLU A 186 25.49 -5.23 4.89
CA GLU A 186 25.24 -4.76 6.26
C GLU A 186 26.48 -4.00 6.77
N PRO A 187 26.37 -2.71 7.10
CA PRO A 187 27.51 -1.95 7.59
C PRO A 187 27.94 -2.40 8.98
N GLU A 188 29.21 -2.20 9.33
CA GLU A 188 29.75 -2.55 10.65
C GLU A 188 29.30 -1.53 11.71
N SER A 189 29.49 -0.24 11.44
CA SER A 189 29.19 0.85 12.37
C SER A 189 27.70 1.25 12.39
N THR A 190 27.22 1.78 13.52
CA THR A 190 25.86 2.34 13.63
C THR A 190 25.67 3.57 12.75
N GLN A 191 26.71 4.40 12.61
CA GLN A 191 26.67 5.60 11.76
C GLN A 191 26.46 5.23 10.28
N ASP A 192 27.18 4.22 9.79
CA ASP A 192 27.03 3.75 8.41
C ASP A 192 25.67 3.09 8.17
N LYS A 193 25.09 2.41 9.18
CA LYS A 193 23.71 1.91 9.11
C LYS A 193 22.71 3.04 8.96
N ILE A 194 22.86 4.12 9.74
CA ILE A 194 21.99 5.31 9.63
C ILE A 194 22.14 5.92 8.23
N ARG A 195 23.37 6.13 7.75
CA ARG A 195 23.65 6.68 6.41
C ARG A 195 23.06 5.80 5.31
N GLN A 196 23.19 4.48 5.42
CA GLN A 196 22.59 3.54 4.47
C GLN A 196 21.07 3.70 4.40
N ILE A 197 20.39 3.72 5.56
CA ILE A 197 18.92 3.85 5.60
C ILE A 197 18.49 5.20 5.00
N SER A 198 19.16 6.29 5.35
CA SER A 198 18.90 7.61 4.76
C SER A 198 19.10 7.62 3.24
N ASN A 199 20.13 6.95 2.73
CA ASN A 199 20.35 6.82 1.28
C ASN A 199 19.26 5.98 0.60
N ILE A 200 18.75 4.95 1.27
CA ILE A 200 17.60 4.17 0.78
C ILE A 200 16.35 5.04 0.74
N GLU A 201 16.09 5.86 1.76
CA GLU A 201 14.96 6.81 1.77
C GLU A 201 15.08 7.81 0.62
N ASN A 202 16.25 8.43 0.47
CA ASN A 202 16.60 9.34 -0.63
C ASN A 202 16.34 8.69 -2.00
N TRP A 203 16.69 7.41 -2.16
CA TRP A 203 16.45 6.69 -3.40
C TRP A 203 14.96 6.69 -3.80
N PHE A 204 14.02 6.67 -2.87
CA PHE A 204 12.59 6.82 -3.18
C PHE A 204 12.17 8.29 -3.31
N ILE A 205 12.48 9.13 -2.33
CA ILE A 205 11.93 10.50 -2.26
C ILE A 205 12.49 11.41 -3.35
N ASP A 206 13.70 11.17 -3.84
CA ASP A 206 14.30 11.94 -4.94
C ASP A 206 13.55 11.68 -6.25
N ARG A 207 13.02 10.47 -6.43
CA ARG A 207 12.18 10.11 -7.58
C ARG A 207 10.77 10.70 -7.48
N ILE A 208 10.22 10.80 -6.27
CA ILE A 208 8.97 11.53 -6.03
C ILE A 208 9.16 13.01 -6.40
N GLU A 209 10.28 13.62 -5.99
CA GLU A 209 10.60 15.00 -6.37
C GLU A 209 10.78 15.17 -7.87
N ASN A 210 11.50 14.25 -8.52
CA ASN A 210 11.70 14.32 -9.96
C ASN A 210 10.38 14.21 -10.72
N TRP A 211 9.51 13.28 -10.31
CA TRP A 211 8.14 13.18 -10.82
C TRP A 211 7.37 14.49 -10.63
N ARG A 212 7.42 15.10 -9.43
CA ARG A 212 6.75 16.38 -9.14
C ARG A 212 7.21 17.48 -10.10
N ILE A 213 8.52 17.60 -10.32
CA ILE A 213 9.13 18.59 -11.21
C ILE A 213 8.66 18.38 -12.65
N ILE A 214 8.69 17.14 -13.15
CA ILE A 214 8.24 16.78 -14.52
C ILE A 214 6.76 17.07 -14.70
N ARG A 215 5.95 16.77 -13.67
CA ARG A 215 4.51 17.07 -13.62
C ARG A 215 4.21 18.55 -13.38
N LYS A 216 5.23 19.38 -13.13
CA LYS A 216 5.14 20.83 -12.90
C LYS A 216 4.21 21.19 -11.74
N LEU A 217 4.20 20.37 -10.69
CA LEU A 217 3.38 20.60 -9.51
C LEU A 217 4.11 21.54 -8.55
N GLU A 218 3.76 22.82 -8.59
CA GLU A 218 4.32 23.81 -7.66
C GLU A 218 3.84 23.59 -6.22
N ARG A 219 2.55 23.28 -6.07
CA ARG A 219 1.91 22.99 -4.78
C ARG A 219 0.86 21.91 -4.91
N PHE A 220 0.71 21.06 -3.90
CA PHE A 220 -0.34 20.05 -3.85
C PHE A 220 -0.67 19.65 -2.41
N LYS A 221 -1.87 19.08 -2.23
CA LYS A 221 -2.28 18.41 -0.99
C LYS A 221 -1.85 16.95 -1.05
N LEU A 222 -1.36 16.39 0.05
CA LEU A 222 -0.81 15.03 0.04
C LEU A 222 -1.66 14.09 0.90
N ILE A 223 -1.90 12.89 0.39
CA ILE A 223 -2.45 11.76 1.13
C ILE A 223 -1.45 10.61 0.97
N ALA A 224 -0.98 10.02 2.05
CA ALA A 224 -0.07 8.89 1.95
C ALA A 224 -0.37 7.81 2.99
N HIS A 225 -0.13 6.55 2.59
CA HIS A 225 -0.44 5.36 3.41
C HIS A 225 0.81 4.58 3.80
N SER A 226 0.87 4.11 5.06
CA SER A 226 1.84 3.11 5.53
C SER A 226 3.29 3.46 5.21
N MET A 227 4.05 2.61 4.50
CA MET A 227 5.41 2.91 4.06
C MET A 227 5.48 4.18 3.18
N GLY A 228 4.47 4.42 2.33
CA GLY A 228 4.39 5.65 1.53
C GLY A 228 4.21 6.89 2.39
N ALA A 229 3.51 6.78 3.52
CA ALA A 229 3.38 7.87 4.49
C ALA A 229 4.70 8.17 5.20
N TYR A 230 5.43 7.12 5.61
CA TYR A 230 6.78 7.27 6.17
C TYR A 230 7.74 7.98 5.20
N LEU A 231 7.81 7.50 3.96
CA LEU A 231 8.65 8.10 2.92
C LEU A 231 8.19 9.53 2.59
N SER A 232 6.88 9.80 2.62
CA SER A 232 6.35 11.16 2.44
C SER A 232 6.82 12.09 3.55
N CYS A 233 6.84 11.66 4.82
CA CYS A 233 7.42 12.46 5.91
C CYS A 233 8.90 12.81 5.63
N CYS A 234 9.69 11.84 5.14
CA CYS A 234 11.08 12.11 4.73
C CYS A 234 11.16 13.08 3.54
N TYR A 235 10.28 12.92 2.55
CA TYR A 235 10.16 13.82 1.40
C TYR A 235 9.88 15.26 1.84
N LEU A 236 8.94 15.45 2.76
CA LEU A 236 8.60 16.77 3.30
C LEU A 236 9.80 17.41 4.00
N MET A 237 10.46 16.69 4.93
CA MET A 237 11.63 17.21 5.66
C MET A 237 12.79 17.58 4.72
N LYS A 238 12.92 16.86 3.61
CA LYS A 238 13.84 17.20 2.54
C LYS A 238 13.21 18.34 1.70
N TYR A 239 12.44 18.02 0.68
CA TYR A 239 12.13 18.94 -0.40
C TYR A 239 11.22 20.11 -0.07
N ASN A 240 10.44 20.08 1.01
CA ASN A 240 9.42 21.09 1.28
C ASN A 240 9.91 22.30 2.09
N LYS A 241 11.02 22.15 2.83
CA LYS A 241 11.57 23.18 3.72
C LYS A 241 11.79 24.50 2.97
N GLY A 242 11.08 25.55 3.39
CA GLY A 242 11.13 26.89 2.77
C GLY A 242 10.52 27.02 1.37
N LYS A 243 9.80 26.00 0.86
CA LYS A 243 9.22 26.00 -0.50
C LYS A 243 7.70 25.93 -0.55
N ASP A 244 7.04 25.56 0.55
CA ASP A 244 5.57 25.46 0.65
C ASP A 244 4.93 24.58 -0.44
N ILE A 245 5.60 23.51 -0.87
CA ILE A 245 5.09 22.54 -1.84
C ILE A 245 3.86 21.82 -1.29
N VAL A 246 3.92 21.39 -0.03
CA VAL A 246 2.85 20.70 0.70
C VAL A 246 2.62 21.41 2.03
N LYS A 247 1.41 21.96 2.21
CA LYS A 247 0.96 22.57 3.48
C LYS A 247 -0.13 21.77 4.19
N GLU A 248 -0.73 20.80 3.53
CA GLU A 248 -1.80 19.95 4.07
C GLU A 248 -1.50 18.49 3.74
N PHE A 249 -1.30 17.67 4.78
CA PHE A 249 -0.88 16.27 4.63
C PHE A 249 -1.74 15.31 5.48
N VAL A 250 -2.42 14.38 4.81
CA VAL A 250 -3.15 13.27 5.44
C VAL A 250 -2.26 12.04 5.53
N ILE A 251 -1.96 11.64 6.76
CA ILE A 251 -1.04 10.57 7.12
C ILE A 251 -1.85 9.35 7.57
N VAL A 252 -1.96 8.34 6.71
CA VAL A 252 -2.83 7.19 6.91
C VAL A 252 -2.03 5.97 7.36
N SER A 253 -2.24 5.54 8.59
CA SER A 253 -1.58 4.37 9.20
C SER A 253 -0.08 4.29 8.92
N PRO A 254 0.68 5.36 9.14
CA PRO A 254 2.09 5.42 8.79
C PRO A 254 2.89 4.31 9.47
N MET A 255 3.86 3.78 8.73
CA MET A 255 4.91 2.95 9.29
C MET A 255 5.90 3.81 10.08
N GLY A 256 6.50 3.26 11.13
CA GLY A 256 7.69 3.85 11.74
C GLY A 256 7.45 5.12 12.55
N THR A 257 6.30 5.27 13.20
CA THR A 257 6.03 6.42 14.06
C THR A 257 6.74 6.36 15.41
N GLU A 258 6.73 5.19 16.02
CA GLU A 258 7.12 4.96 17.40
C GLU A 258 8.61 4.68 17.56
N SER A 259 9.19 5.27 18.60
CA SER A 259 10.52 4.87 19.08
C SER A 259 10.47 3.42 19.59
N SER A 260 11.56 2.67 19.38
CA SER A 260 11.67 1.27 19.80
C SER A 260 13.12 0.85 20.00
N GLU A 261 13.33 -0.37 20.49
CA GLU A 261 14.67 -0.98 20.59
C GLU A 261 15.36 -1.18 19.24
N SER A 262 14.62 -1.13 18.13
CA SER A 262 15.19 -1.21 16.78
C SER A 262 15.71 0.15 16.28
N SER A 263 15.43 1.24 16.99
CA SER A 263 15.86 2.58 16.61
C SER A 263 17.36 2.74 16.76
N LEU A 264 18.01 3.26 15.71
CA LEU A 264 19.44 3.54 15.67
C LEU A 264 19.79 4.94 16.19
N ILE A 265 18.79 5.78 16.45
CA ILE A 265 18.94 7.22 16.75
C ILE A 265 18.44 7.60 18.14
N THR A 266 18.28 6.64 19.04
CA THR A 266 17.79 6.86 20.42
C THR A 266 18.88 7.33 21.39
N HIS A 267 20.16 7.08 21.08
CA HIS A 267 21.30 7.42 21.95
C HIS A 267 21.59 8.93 21.96
N PRO A 268 21.92 9.58 23.10
CA PRO A 268 22.29 11.00 23.18
C PRO A 268 23.41 11.46 22.21
N LYS A 269 24.44 10.63 22.02
CA LYS A 269 25.47 10.77 20.96
C LYS A 269 24.89 10.94 19.55
N TYR A 270 23.73 10.33 19.28
CA TYR A 270 22.98 10.47 18.04
C TYR A 270 21.78 11.45 18.16
N GLN A 271 21.49 12.00 19.34
CA GLN A 271 20.41 12.98 19.55
C GLN A 271 20.79 14.37 19.02
N ASN A 272 22.07 14.74 18.98
CA ASN A 272 22.53 15.95 18.28
C ASN A 272 22.36 15.86 16.76
N PHE A 273 22.01 14.69 16.21
CA PHE A 273 21.51 14.59 14.84
C PHE A 273 20.11 15.20 14.74
N HIS A 274 19.28 15.24 15.81
CA HIS A 274 17.93 15.82 15.74
C HIS A 274 17.93 17.32 15.37
N GLU A 275 18.92 18.10 15.83
CA GLU A 275 19.03 19.54 15.50
C GLU A 275 19.77 19.81 14.18
N LYS A 276 20.57 18.85 13.70
CA LYS A 276 21.39 18.94 12.48
C LYS A 276 20.95 18.01 11.35
N ILE A 277 19.81 17.31 11.45
CA ILE A 277 19.20 16.63 10.31
C ILE A 277 18.54 17.72 9.45
N ASP A 278 19.39 18.42 8.69
CA ASP A 278 19.01 18.79 7.35
C ASP A 278 19.18 17.51 6.51
N PRO A 279 18.12 16.93 5.92
CA PRO A 279 18.26 15.77 5.03
C PRO A 279 19.15 16.01 3.80
N PHE A 280 19.75 17.22 3.70
CA PHE A 280 20.52 17.76 2.60
C PHE A 280 22.01 18.00 2.90
N GLU A 281 22.46 18.02 4.15
CA GLU A 281 23.91 18.08 4.40
C GLU A 281 24.49 16.66 4.26
N GLU A 282 25.64 16.55 3.56
CA GLU A 282 26.50 15.39 3.74
C GLU A 282 26.70 15.21 5.24
N LEU A 283 26.38 14.02 5.76
CA LEU A 283 26.68 13.69 7.15
C LEU A 283 28.20 13.87 7.36
N HIS A 284 28.60 15.03 7.86
CA HIS A 284 29.95 15.33 8.28
C HIS A 284 30.11 14.73 9.67
N PHE A 285 30.63 13.50 9.71
CA PHE A 285 31.03 12.85 10.93
C PHE A 285 32.40 13.40 11.33
N GLU A 286 32.50 13.99 12.52
CA GLU A 286 33.80 14.12 13.18
C GLU A 286 34.27 12.69 13.49
N GLU A 287 35.44 12.30 12.97
CA GLU A 287 36.05 10.99 13.23
C GLU A 287 36.34 10.87 14.73
N GLU A 288 35.65 9.99 15.48
CA GLU A 288 36.12 9.59 16.82
C GLU A 288 35.43 8.34 17.45
N GLU A 289 36.31 7.55 18.06
CA GLU A 289 36.28 6.26 18.78
C GLU A 289 35.03 5.34 18.71
N GLU A 290 35.30 4.13 18.19
CA GLU A 290 34.42 2.97 18.12
C GLU A 290 34.27 2.24 19.46
N GLY A 291 33.03 1.89 19.79
CA GLY A 291 32.71 0.86 20.77
C GLY A 291 32.00 1.37 22.01
N GLU A 292 30.70 1.68 21.92
CA GLU A 292 29.81 1.66 23.08
C GLU A 292 28.43 1.08 22.71
N ASP A 293 27.96 0.19 23.58
CA ASP A 293 26.69 -0.52 23.49
C ASP A 293 25.47 0.43 23.43
N VAL A 294 24.32 -0.09 22.98
CA VAL A 294 23.03 0.60 23.01
C VAL A 294 22.76 1.15 24.43
N TYR A 295 22.87 2.46 24.60
CA TYR A 295 22.54 3.13 25.87
C TYR A 295 21.04 3.09 26.09
N ILE A 296 20.60 2.12 26.88
CA ILE A 296 19.22 1.99 27.35
C ILE A 296 19.06 2.87 28.58
N ASN A 297 18.56 4.09 28.41
CA ASN A 297 18.09 4.93 29.54
C ASN A 297 16.72 4.41 30.03
N GLU A 298 16.48 4.46 31.35
CA GLU A 298 15.18 4.10 31.96
C GLU A 298 14.03 4.94 31.37
N GLU A 299 14.25 6.22 31.07
CA GLU A 299 13.24 7.10 30.46
C GLU A 299 12.87 6.65 29.03
N LEU A 300 13.86 6.25 28.23
CA LEU A 300 13.63 5.72 26.87
C LEU A 300 12.92 4.36 26.92
N THR A 301 13.31 3.51 27.87
CA THR A 301 12.66 2.21 28.09
C THR A 301 11.20 2.40 28.48
N TYR A 302 10.92 3.35 29.37
CA TYR A 302 9.58 3.73 29.76
C TYR A 302 8.79 4.26 28.55
N LEU A 303 9.38 5.15 27.75
CA LEU A 303 8.77 5.67 26.52
C LEU A 303 8.40 4.53 25.56
N TRP A 304 9.32 3.61 25.25
CA TRP A 304 9.06 2.44 24.38
C TRP A 304 7.93 1.57 24.92
N SER A 305 7.95 1.28 26.24
CA SER A 305 6.90 0.49 26.87
C SER A 305 5.53 1.16 26.80
N SER A 306 5.49 2.50 26.88
CA SER A 306 4.27 3.29 26.86
C SER A 306 3.67 3.40 25.45
N LEU A 307 4.53 3.63 24.44
CA LEU A 307 4.16 3.69 23.03
C LEU A 307 3.72 2.32 22.54
N GLY A 308 4.36 1.24 22.98
CA GLY A 308 4.05 -0.12 22.53
C GLY A 308 4.60 -0.43 21.14
N LYS A 309 4.08 -1.49 20.50
CA LYS A 309 4.60 -2.03 19.23
C LYS A 309 3.46 -2.40 18.27
N PRO A 310 3.74 -2.52 16.96
CA PRO A 310 2.78 -3.08 16.01
C PRO A 310 2.32 -4.48 16.43
N LYS A 311 1.08 -4.84 16.12
CA LYS A 311 0.48 -6.15 16.41
C LYS A 311 0.93 -7.18 15.37
N PHE A 312 2.24 -7.43 15.30
CA PHE A 312 2.84 -8.35 14.33
C PHE A 312 3.53 -9.52 15.04
N PRO A 313 3.30 -10.79 14.64
CA PRO A 313 3.80 -11.95 15.39
C PRO A 313 5.31 -12.13 15.24
N LYS A 314 6.00 -12.35 16.37
CA LYS A 314 7.41 -12.80 16.38
C LYS A 314 7.50 -14.19 15.75
N ASN A 315 8.22 -14.29 14.62
CA ASN A 315 8.43 -15.56 13.94
C ASN A 315 9.89 -15.70 13.51
N LEU A 316 10.56 -16.74 14.01
CA LEU A 316 11.96 -17.05 13.72
C LEU A 316 12.22 -17.28 12.23
N ILE A 317 11.25 -17.85 11.50
CA ILE A 317 11.35 -18.06 10.06
C ILE A 317 11.35 -16.71 9.35
N LEU A 318 10.41 -15.83 9.71
CA LEU A 318 10.32 -14.50 9.12
C LEU A 318 11.57 -13.66 9.42
N SER A 319 12.09 -13.74 10.66
CA SER A 319 13.33 -13.07 11.04
C SER A 319 14.52 -13.51 10.18
N LYS A 320 14.63 -14.82 9.89
CA LYS A 320 15.68 -15.34 8.99
C LYS A 320 15.48 -14.87 7.56
N LEU A 321 14.24 -14.84 7.05
CA LEU A 321 13.96 -14.35 5.70
C LEU A 321 14.36 -12.88 5.54
N TRP A 322 14.05 -12.05 6.52
CA TRP A 322 14.43 -10.64 6.57
C TRP A 322 15.95 -10.45 6.53
N GLN A 323 16.71 -11.28 7.26
CA GLN A 323 18.18 -11.27 7.25
C GLN A 323 18.77 -11.65 5.88
N TYR A 324 18.08 -12.48 5.09
CA TYR A 324 18.49 -12.83 3.74
C TYR A 324 17.92 -11.91 2.66
N HIS A 325 17.29 -10.79 3.04
CA HIS A 325 16.60 -9.86 2.13
C HIS A 325 15.54 -10.54 1.25
N LYS A 326 14.87 -11.57 1.78
CA LYS A 326 13.79 -12.29 1.10
C LYS A 326 12.46 -11.95 1.75
N SER A 327 11.50 -11.49 0.96
CA SER A 327 10.15 -11.28 1.47
C SER A 327 9.34 -12.59 1.44
N PRO A 328 8.32 -12.74 2.31
CA PRO A 328 7.39 -13.87 2.24
C PRO A 328 6.72 -14.01 0.86
N PHE A 329 6.53 -12.92 0.13
CA PHE A 329 5.90 -12.91 -1.19
C PHE A 329 6.80 -13.45 -2.29
N GLU A 330 8.10 -13.15 -2.23
CA GLU A 330 9.09 -13.78 -3.13
C GLU A 330 9.04 -15.32 -3.01
N ILE A 331 8.77 -15.84 -1.82
CA ILE A 331 8.62 -17.29 -1.59
C ILE A 331 7.28 -17.78 -2.15
N LEU A 332 6.20 -17.05 -1.91
CA LEU A 332 4.86 -17.41 -2.40
C LEU A 332 4.83 -17.46 -3.94
N GLN A 333 5.48 -16.53 -4.64
CA GLN A 333 5.58 -16.55 -6.09
C GLN A 333 6.28 -17.81 -6.64
N LYS A 334 7.25 -18.35 -5.89
CA LYS A 334 7.97 -19.59 -6.27
C LYS A 334 7.10 -20.85 -6.16
N THR A 335 5.91 -20.76 -5.56
CA THR A 335 4.93 -21.88 -5.55
C THR A 335 4.26 -22.10 -6.92
N GLY A 336 4.57 -21.26 -7.91
CA GLY A 336 4.16 -21.45 -9.31
C GLY A 336 2.64 -21.36 -9.48
N PRO A 337 1.98 -22.36 -10.11
CA PRO A 337 0.56 -22.29 -10.42
C PRO A 337 -0.36 -22.29 -9.19
N VAL A 338 0.16 -22.50 -7.98
CA VAL A 338 -0.61 -22.42 -6.73
C VAL A 338 -0.70 -20.98 -6.21
N TYR A 339 0.20 -20.09 -6.63
CA TYR A 339 0.30 -18.73 -6.13
C TYR A 339 -0.99 -17.92 -6.35
N SER A 340 -1.53 -17.89 -7.58
CA SER A 340 -2.78 -17.18 -7.88
C SER A 340 -3.96 -17.71 -7.04
N LYS A 341 -4.03 -19.02 -6.81
CA LYS A 341 -5.03 -19.64 -5.95
C LYS A 341 -4.94 -19.14 -4.51
N ILE A 342 -3.73 -19.09 -3.93
CA ILE A 342 -3.51 -18.56 -2.57
C ILE A 342 -3.93 -17.10 -2.51
N LEU A 343 -3.45 -16.28 -3.44
CA LEU A 343 -3.79 -14.86 -3.50
C LEU A 343 -5.30 -14.64 -3.64
N SER A 344 -5.99 -15.46 -4.43
CA SER A 344 -7.43 -15.33 -4.61
C SER A 344 -8.23 -15.56 -3.33
N TYR A 345 -7.76 -16.41 -2.40
CA TYR A 345 -8.44 -16.53 -1.10
C TYR A 345 -8.37 -15.21 -0.34
N TRP A 346 -7.22 -14.53 -0.37
CA TRP A 346 -7.08 -13.21 0.22
C TRP A 346 -7.95 -12.17 -0.50
N SER A 347 -7.93 -12.11 -1.84
CA SER A 347 -8.72 -11.16 -2.62
C SER A 347 -10.22 -11.33 -2.37
N PHE A 348 -10.72 -12.58 -2.38
CA PHE A 348 -12.13 -12.87 -2.12
C PHE A 348 -12.55 -12.53 -0.69
N GLN A 349 -11.69 -12.74 0.30
CA GLN A 349 -11.95 -12.33 1.68
C GLN A 349 -11.96 -10.81 1.81
N ARG A 350 -10.96 -10.12 1.24
CA ARG A 350 -10.76 -8.68 1.34
C ARG A 350 -11.86 -7.89 0.65
N PHE A 351 -12.26 -8.32 -0.55
CA PHE A 351 -13.21 -7.59 -1.40
C PHE A 351 -14.64 -8.14 -1.32
N LYS A 352 -14.94 -9.02 -0.36
CA LYS A 352 -16.28 -9.58 -0.18
C LYS A 352 -17.36 -8.53 0.01
N ASN A 353 -17.01 -7.44 0.71
CA ASN A 353 -17.92 -6.34 1.04
C ASN A 353 -17.80 -5.18 0.04
N PHE A 354 -17.17 -5.38 -1.12
CA PHE A 354 -17.01 -4.31 -2.10
C PHE A 354 -18.30 -3.98 -2.86
N SER A 355 -19.37 -4.78 -2.73
CA SER A 355 -20.59 -4.68 -3.55
C SER A 355 -21.89 -4.43 -2.76
N GLY A 356 -22.78 -3.60 -3.34
CA GLY A 356 -24.19 -3.43 -2.95
C GLY A 356 -25.22 -3.98 -3.94
N SER A 357 -24.82 -4.67 -5.01
CA SER A 357 -25.70 -5.21 -6.07
C SER A 357 -25.03 -6.38 -6.82
N GLY A 358 -25.81 -7.16 -7.59
CA GLY A 358 -25.61 -8.59 -7.86
C GLY A 358 -24.39 -9.06 -8.67
N ASP A 359 -23.47 -8.18 -9.09
CA ASP A 359 -22.24 -8.52 -9.83
C ASP A 359 -20.97 -8.56 -8.94
N THR A 360 -21.14 -8.84 -7.65
CA THR A 360 -20.06 -8.91 -6.64
C THR A 360 -18.88 -9.78 -7.07
N ILE A 361 -19.14 -10.92 -7.71
CA ILE A 361 -18.09 -11.90 -8.03
C ILE A 361 -17.21 -11.43 -9.18
N ASP A 362 -17.78 -10.82 -10.22
CA ASP A 362 -17.00 -10.29 -11.36
C ASP A 362 -16.05 -9.18 -10.90
N LEU A 363 -16.55 -8.29 -10.04
CA LEU A 363 -15.73 -7.23 -9.45
C LEU A 363 -14.58 -7.78 -8.59
N ILE A 364 -14.85 -8.78 -7.74
CA ILE A 364 -13.81 -9.45 -6.96
C ILE A 364 -12.77 -10.11 -7.87
N LEU A 365 -13.20 -10.70 -8.99
CA LEU A 365 -12.30 -11.30 -9.99
C LEU A 365 -11.43 -10.25 -10.67
N LYS A 366 -11.97 -9.09 -11.04
CA LYS A 366 -11.18 -7.98 -11.60
C LYS A 366 -10.16 -7.44 -10.61
N LEU A 367 -10.57 -7.27 -9.34
CA LEU A 367 -9.66 -6.88 -8.26
C LEU A 367 -8.58 -7.94 -8.04
N HIS A 368 -8.93 -9.23 -8.10
CA HIS A 368 -7.97 -10.32 -8.04
C HIS A 368 -6.99 -10.30 -9.21
N ASP A 369 -7.48 -10.15 -10.45
CA ASP A 369 -6.65 -10.11 -11.64
C ASP A 369 -5.67 -8.92 -11.59
N TYR A 370 -6.14 -7.75 -11.12
CA TYR A 370 -5.30 -6.58 -10.84
C TYR A 370 -4.25 -6.85 -9.76
N SER A 371 -4.67 -7.35 -8.57
CA SER A 371 -3.76 -7.71 -7.48
C SER A 371 -2.72 -8.73 -7.94
N TYR A 372 -3.13 -9.73 -8.72
CA TYR A 372 -2.23 -10.73 -9.28
C TYR A 372 -1.25 -10.10 -10.28
N SER A 373 -1.69 -9.21 -11.18
CA SER A 373 -0.82 -8.59 -12.18
C SER A 373 0.25 -7.68 -11.57
N ILE A 374 -0.05 -7.01 -10.45
CA ILE A 374 0.92 -6.15 -9.74
C ILE A 374 1.84 -6.93 -8.80
N PHE A 375 1.32 -7.97 -8.15
CA PHE A 375 2.10 -8.75 -7.19
C PHE A 375 2.92 -9.85 -7.87
N ASN A 376 2.51 -10.36 -9.02
CA ASN A 376 3.24 -11.37 -9.78
C ASN A 376 4.28 -10.76 -10.73
N GLN A 377 5.01 -9.76 -10.25
CA GLN A 377 6.13 -9.13 -10.95
C GLN A 377 7.42 -9.30 -10.14
N PHE A 378 8.56 -9.00 -10.77
CA PHE A 378 9.88 -9.06 -10.17
C PHE A 378 9.89 -8.28 -8.87
N GLN A 379 10.37 -8.92 -7.81
CA GLN A 379 10.52 -8.27 -6.51
C GLN A 379 11.77 -7.39 -6.59
N GLY A 380 11.54 -6.09 -6.81
CA GLY A 380 12.59 -5.10 -7.05
C GLY A 380 12.92 -4.28 -5.80
N SER A 381 13.22 -3.00 -6.02
CA SER A 381 13.58 -2.01 -4.99
C SER A 381 12.68 -1.98 -3.77
N GLY A 382 11.35 -2.00 -3.95
CA GLY A 382 10.39 -1.88 -2.85
C GLY A 382 10.49 -2.97 -1.78
N GLU A 383 10.58 -4.22 -2.22
CA GLU A 383 10.65 -5.42 -1.35
C GLU A 383 12.00 -5.56 -0.65
N LEU A 384 13.07 -5.14 -1.31
CA LEU A 384 14.41 -5.15 -0.72
C LEU A 384 14.58 -4.01 0.28
N ALA A 385 14.12 -2.81 -0.08
CA ALA A 385 14.22 -1.62 0.76
C ALA A 385 13.51 -1.79 2.10
N ILE A 386 12.29 -2.36 2.11
CA ILE A 386 11.55 -2.53 3.36
C ILE A 386 12.33 -3.38 4.38
N THR A 387 13.14 -4.34 3.92
CA THR A 387 13.97 -5.16 4.83
C THR A 387 15.06 -4.37 5.54
N LYS A 388 15.42 -3.21 5.00
CA LYS A 388 16.40 -2.30 5.57
C LYS A 388 15.77 -1.19 6.40
N LEU A 389 14.60 -0.69 6.01
CA LEU A 389 13.89 0.38 6.72
C LEU A 389 13.33 -0.06 8.09
N ILE A 390 12.82 -1.30 8.17
CA ILE A 390 12.19 -1.86 9.37
C ILE A 390 12.78 -3.19 9.80
N SER A 391 12.62 -3.52 11.08
CA SER A 391 12.82 -4.87 11.60
C SER A 391 11.72 -5.83 11.12
N SER A 392 11.89 -7.13 11.38
CA SER A 392 10.88 -8.15 11.08
C SER A 392 9.58 -8.01 11.88
N GLU A 393 9.57 -7.12 12.88
CA GLU A 393 8.40 -6.76 13.70
C GLU A 393 7.78 -5.42 13.26
N ILE A 394 8.18 -4.87 12.11
CA ILE A 394 7.68 -3.59 11.55
C ILE A 394 8.10 -2.38 12.40
N LEU A 395 9.18 -2.52 13.18
CA LEU A 395 9.76 -1.41 13.93
C LEU A 395 10.76 -0.66 13.05
N ALA A 396 10.57 0.64 12.88
CA ALA A 396 11.48 1.46 12.09
C ALA A 396 12.83 1.62 12.77
N LYS A 397 13.89 1.56 11.95
CA LYS A 397 15.26 1.82 12.40
C LYS A 397 15.52 3.32 12.57
N LEU A 398 14.81 4.18 11.85
CA LEU A 398 14.83 5.64 11.99
C LEU A 398 13.41 6.18 12.19
N PRO A 399 12.82 6.03 13.39
CA PRO A 399 11.42 6.36 13.65
C PRO A 399 11.14 7.87 13.59
N LEU A 400 9.94 8.25 13.16
CA LEU A 400 9.51 9.65 12.96
C LEU A 400 9.50 10.46 14.26
N ALA A 401 9.12 9.85 15.38
CA ALA A 401 9.11 10.51 16.69
C ALA A 401 10.50 11.02 17.12
N ASP A 402 11.57 10.38 16.60
CA ASP A 402 12.94 10.62 17.01
C ASP A 402 13.77 11.26 15.88
N ARG A 403 13.19 11.92 14.86
CA ARG A 403 14.04 12.44 13.74
C ARG A 403 13.65 13.81 13.21
N GLY A 404 13.25 14.70 14.10
CA GLY A 404 13.00 16.11 13.78
C GLY A 404 11.67 16.38 13.05
N PHE A 405 10.83 15.36 12.84
CA PHE A 405 9.56 15.54 12.13
C PHE A 405 8.60 16.49 12.87
N ILE A 406 8.57 16.46 14.21
CA ILE A 406 7.77 17.38 15.02
C ILE A 406 8.22 18.83 14.79
N ASP A 407 9.53 19.08 14.85
CA ASP A 407 10.11 20.41 14.63
C ASP A 407 9.81 20.92 13.22
N TYR A 408 10.00 20.06 12.22
CA TYR A 408 9.67 20.36 10.84
C TYR A 408 8.20 20.80 10.69
N ILE A 409 7.25 20.03 11.23
CA ILE A 409 5.82 20.36 11.13
C ILE A 409 5.51 21.72 11.77
N VAL A 410 6.09 22.00 12.93
CA VAL A 410 5.87 23.27 13.65
C VAL A 410 6.51 24.44 12.91
N ASN A 411 7.76 24.29 12.46
CA ASN A 411 8.52 25.37 11.82
C ASN A 411 7.99 25.73 10.43
N GLU A 412 7.60 24.72 9.64
CA GLU A 412 7.04 24.91 8.30
C GLU A 412 5.52 25.08 8.31
N GLU A 413 4.90 25.18 9.49
CA GLU A 413 3.45 25.37 9.67
C GLU A 413 2.59 24.41 8.82
N THR A 414 3.02 23.15 8.68
CA THR A 414 2.33 22.15 7.85
C THR A 414 1.19 21.54 8.64
N LYS A 415 -0.05 21.62 8.12
CA LYS A 415 -1.20 20.97 8.75
C LYS A 415 -1.16 19.47 8.46
N VAL A 416 -1.39 18.66 9.50
CA VAL A 416 -1.39 17.20 9.39
C VAL A 416 -2.65 16.57 9.99
N LEU A 417 -3.18 15.55 9.31
CA LEU A 417 -4.24 14.69 9.83
C LEU A 417 -3.74 13.24 9.90
N TRP A 418 -3.72 12.68 11.10
CA TRP A 418 -3.38 11.28 11.33
C TRP A 418 -4.66 10.44 11.31
N ILE A 419 -4.68 9.37 10.51
CA ILE A 419 -5.82 8.46 10.41
C ILE A 419 -5.35 7.04 10.65
N TYR A 420 -5.96 6.32 11.59
CA TYR A 420 -5.74 4.90 11.82
C TYR A 420 -7.07 4.13 11.81
N GLY A 421 -7.03 2.84 11.51
CA GLY A 421 -8.19 1.95 11.67
C GLY A 421 -8.35 1.47 13.12
N GLU A 422 -9.59 1.22 13.55
CA GLU A 422 -9.90 0.61 14.86
C GLU A 422 -9.20 -0.75 15.07
N HIS A 423 -9.07 -1.54 13.99
CA HIS A 423 -8.45 -2.85 14.00
C HIS A 423 -7.10 -2.86 13.27
N ASP A 424 -6.45 -1.70 13.21
CA ASP A 424 -5.14 -1.57 12.59
C ASP A 424 -4.09 -2.39 13.36
N TRP A 425 -3.26 -3.10 12.59
CA TRP A 425 -2.08 -3.79 13.09
C TRP A 425 -0.90 -2.84 13.32
N MET A 426 -0.92 -1.63 12.76
CA MET A 426 0.04 -0.58 13.07
C MET A 426 -0.25 0.05 14.44
N ASN A 427 0.79 0.54 15.09
CA ASN A 427 0.66 1.14 16.40
C ASN A 427 0.20 2.61 16.31
N SER A 428 -1.08 2.85 16.57
CA SER A 428 -1.64 4.21 16.55
C SER A 428 -1.09 5.14 17.63
N LYS A 429 -0.54 4.59 18.73
CA LYS A 429 0.00 5.38 19.84
C LYS A 429 1.23 6.20 19.44
N GLY A 430 2.03 5.71 18.50
CA GLY A 430 3.17 6.46 17.98
C GLY A 430 2.73 7.74 17.28
N GLY A 431 1.75 7.63 16.37
CA GLY A 431 1.12 8.79 15.74
C GLY A 431 0.41 9.72 16.74
N GLU A 432 -0.28 9.15 17.74
CA GLU A 432 -0.95 9.93 18.78
C GLU A 432 0.04 10.74 19.63
N TYR A 433 1.20 10.15 19.94
CA TYR A 433 2.29 10.84 20.65
C TYR A 433 2.82 12.03 19.84
N ILE A 434 3.17 11.81 18.55
CA ILE A 434 3.64 12.88 17.66
C ILE A 434 2.59 13.98 17.54
N HIS A 435 1.32 13.60 17.35
CA HIS A 435 0.18 14.52 17.31
C HIS A 435 0.12 15.42 18.56
N LYS A 436 0.21 14.82 19.75
CA LYS A 436 0.22 15.57 21.02
C LYS A 436 1.40 16.53 21.10
N LYS A 437 2.60 16.09 20.75
CA LYS A 437 3.81 16.93 20.75
C LYS A 437 3.75 18.10 19.79
N ILE A 438 3.18 17.92 18.60
CA ILE A 438 2.92 19.03 17.69
C ILE A 438 1.93 20.02 18.34
N ASN A 439 0.81 19.53 18.87
CA ASN A 439 -0.26 20.36 19.44
C ASN A 439 0.06 21.04 20.78
N GLU A 440 1.11 20.59 21.49
CA GLU A 440 1.72 21.31 22.61
C GLU A 440 2.37 22.63 22.15
N ARG A 441 2.85 22.68 20.90
CA ARG A 441 3.59 23.83 20.31
C ARG A 441 2.76 24.64 19.33
N SER A 442 1.98 23.99 18.47
CA SER A 442 1.15 24.63 17.45
C SER A 442 -0.04 23.73 17.09
N LYS A 443 -1.25 24.31 16.97
CA LYS A 443 -2.50 23.57 16.69
C LYS A 443 -2.62 23.15 15.21
N LEU A 444 -1.63 22.43 14.72
CA LEU A 444 -1.48 22.01 13.32
C LEU A 444 -1.87 20.54 13.09
N SER A 445 -2.09 19.77 14.15
CA SER A 445 -2.28 18.32 14.04
C SER A 445 -3.69 17.89 14.46
N SER A 446 -4.31 17.01 13.69
CA SER A 446 -5.57 16.33 14.00
C SER A 446 -5.37 14.81 14.01
N PHE A 447 -6.12 14.06 14.82
CA PHE A 447 -5.93 12.61 14.96
C PHE A 447 -7.28 11.89 15.02
N GLU A 448 -7.46 10.88 14.18
CA GLU A 448 -8.73 10.18 14.01
C GLU A 448 -8.54 8.65 13.98
N ILE A 449 -9.43 7.93 14.67
CA ILE A 449 -9.57 6.47 14.57
C ILE A 449 -10.86 6.16 13.82
N VAL A 450 -10.75 5.43 12.71
CA VAL A 450 -11.90 5.05 11.87
C VAL A 450 -12.43 3.69 12.30
N GLU A 451 -13.70 3.67 12.71
CA GLU A 451 -14.41 2.46 13.11
C GLU A 451 -14.52 1.45 11.96
N LYS A 452 -14.56 0.16 12.32
CA LYS A 452 -14.72 -0.97 11.38
C LYS A 452 -13.68 -1.01 10.25
N ALA A 453 -12.54 -0.37 10.45
CA ALA A 453 -11.43 -0.34 9.50
C ALA A 453 -10.18 -1.00 10.09
N GLY A 454 -9.45 -1.74 9.26
CA GLY A 454 -8.10 -2.22 9.56
C GLY A 454 -7.04 -1.28 8.99
N HIS A 455 -5.95 -1.84 8.49
CA HIS A 455 -4.82 -1.06 7.95
C HIS A 455 -5.10 -0.32 6.63
N HIS A 456 -6.06 -0.80 5.82
CA HIS A 456 -6.41 -0.18 4.54
C HIS A 456 -7.73 0.59 4.71
N ILE A 457 -7.71 1.64 5.55
CA ILE A 457 -8.89 2.43 5.94
C ILE A 457 -9.69 2.92 4.73
N TYR A 458 -8.98 3.36 3.70
CA TYR A 458 -9.53 3.85 2.44
C TYR A 458 -10.30 2.79 1.64
N LEU A 459 -10.06 1.50 1.89
CA LEU A 459 -10.83 0.36 1.35
C LEU A 459 -11.92 -0.11 2.32
N ASP A 460 -11.55 -0.29 3.59
CA ASP A 460 -12.38 -0.94 4.60
C ASP A 460 -13.57 -0.05 5.03
N ASN A 461 -13.37 1.28 5.11
CA ASN A 461 -14.40 2.28 5.40
C ASN A 461 -14.16 3.56 4.56
N SER A 462 -14.30 3.42 3.24
CA SER A 462 -14.05 4.50 2.28
C SER A 462 -14.91 5.73 2.53
N THR A 463 -16.17 5.58 2.92
CA THR A 463 -17.08 6.70 3.20
C THR A 463 -16.58 7.58 4.33
N LYS A 464 -16.21 7.00 5.49
CA LYS A 464 -15.67 7.81 6.59
C LYS A 464 -14.31 8.42 6.23
N PHE A 465 -13.47 7.66 5.52
CA PHE A 465 -12.18 8.13 5.06
C PHE A 465 -12.29 9.35 4.14
N ASN A 466 -13.16 9.28 3.12
CA ASN A 466 -13.40 10.36 2.17
C ASN A 466 -13.94 11.60 2.89
N GLN A 467 -14.91 11.43 3.80
CA GLN A 467 -15.43 12.53 4.62
C GLN A 467 -14.33 13.25 5.41
N LEU A 468 -13.42 12.50 6.05
CA LEU A 468 -12.31 13.09 6.81
C LEU A 468 -11.37 13.90 5.90
N ILE A 469 -11.06 13.40 4.70
CA ILE A 469 -10.22 14.11 3.73
C ILE A 469 -10.90 15.40 3.26
N LEU A 470 -12.16 15.31 2.84
CA LEU A 470 -12.91 16.46 2.34
C LEU A 470 -13.03 17.55 3.41
N ASN A 471 -13.27 17.17 4.66
CA ASN A 471 -13.29 18.10 5.79
C ASN A 471 -11.91 18.74 6.01
N PHE A 472 -10.86 17.93 6.09
CA PHE A 472 -9.52 18.41 6.40
C PHE A 472 -8.96 19.37 5.34
N PHE A 473 -9.17 19.03 4.07
CA PHE A 473 -8.78 19.87 2.94
C PHE A 473 -9.78 21.00 2.64
N ASN A 474 -10.85 21.16 3.44
CA ASN A 474 -11.89 22.18 3.27
C ASN A 474 -12.55 22.16 1.88
N LEU A 475 -12.77 20.97 1.31
CA LEU A 475 -13.30 20.80 -0.04
C LEU A 475 -14.83 20.75 -0.09
N ASN A 476 -15.51 20.56 1.04
CA ASN A 476 -16.99 20.53 1.07
C ASN A 476 -17.63 21.84 0.59
N ASN A 477 -16.97 22.98 0.82
CA ASN A 477 -17.48 24.29 0.42
C ASN A 477 -17.48 24.51 -1.11
N GLN A 478 -16.93 23.57 -1.90
CA GLN A 478 -16.98 23.60 -3.36
C GLN A 478 -18.16 22.78 -3.93
N MET A 479 -18.94 22.10 -3.08
CA MET A 479 -20.12 21.33 -3.48
C MET A 479 -21.42 22.14 -3.45
N ASP A 480 -21.42 23.29 -2.77
CA ASP A 480 -22.52 24.27 -2.73
C ASP A 480 -22.30 25.37 -3.79
#